data_AF-A0A7S0XU26-F1
#
_entry.id   AF-A0A7S0XU26-F1
#
_cell.length_a   1.000
_cell.length_b   1.000
_cell.length_c   1.000
_cell.angle_alpha   90.00
_cell.angle_beta   90.00
_cell.angle_gamma   90.00
#
_symmetry.space_group_name_H-M   'P 1'
#
loop_
_entity.id
_entity.type
_entity.pdbx_description
1 polymer ?
#
loop_
_entity_poly.entity_id
_entity_poly.type
_entity_poly.pdbx_seq_one_letter_code
_entity_poly.pdbx_strand_id
1 'polypeptide(L)'
;VDIARHSIVFEDLSDLCSCLNIIQTDNEVDILRVKNRMNKSYNANESAGYRDLCLNLSFVNPTTTMLGVETHVCELQLLLRTFAELKTKNGHSRYVSFRNAR
;
A
#
# COMPACT_ATOMS: atom_id res chain seq x y z
N VAL A 1 -6.14 9.89 -4.58
CA VAL A 1 -5.00 10.76 -5.01
C VAL A 1 -3.94 9.82 -5.56
N ASP A 2 -4.36 8.83 -6.34
CA ASP A 2 -3.52 7.68 -6.67
C ASP A 2 -3.95 7.27 -8.08
N ILE A 3 -3.07 7.51 -9.06
CA ILE A 3 -3.31 7.28 -10.49
C ILE A 3 -3.20 5.79 -10.80
N ALA A 4 -2.32 5.10 -10.07
CA ALA A 4 -2.16 3.66 -10.10
C ALA A 4 -2.16 3.08 -8.68
N ARG A 5 -2.65 1.85 -8.55
CA ARG A 5 -2.63 1.07 -7.31
C ARG A 5 -2.11 -0.33 -7.58
N HIS A 6 -1.18 -0.79 -6.76
CA HIS A 6 -0.70 -2.18 -6.81
C HIS A 6 -0.55 -2.79 -5.42
N SER A 7 -0.40 -4.11 -5.37
CA SER A 7 -0.20 -4.87 -4.15
C SER A 7 0.92 -5.88 -4.33
N ILE A 8 1.83 -5.96 -3.37
CA ILE A 8 2.81 -7.04 -3.26
C ILE A 8 2.41 -7.90 -2.06
N VAL A 9 2.35 -9.21 -2.26
CA VAL A 9 1.95 -10.18 -1.23
C VAL A 9 3.16 -10.98 -0.81
N PHE A 10 3.41 -11.02 0.49
CA PHE A 10 4.52 -11.70 1.14
C PHE A 10 4.01 -12.87 1.99
N GLU A 11 4.80 -13.93 2.12
CA GLU A 11 4.48 -15.03 3.04
C GLU A 11 4.72 -14.63 4.49
N ASP A 12 5.80 -13.88 4.73
CA ASP A 12 6.23 -13.50 6.06
C ASP A 12 6.60 -12.01 6.17
N LEU A 13 6.76 -11.58 7.43
CA LEU A 13 7.06 -10.20 7.76
C LEU A 13 8.52 -9.81 7.44
N SER A 14 9.44 -10.77 7.40
CA SER A 14 10.85 -10.52 7.12
C SER A 14 11.04 -10.05 5.68
N ASP A 15 10.39 -10.72 4.73
CA ASP A 15 10.42 -10.35 3.32
C ASP A 15 9.74 -9.00 3.08
N LEU A 16 8.63 -8.74 3.76
CA LEU A 16 7.95 -7.45 3.72
C LEU A 16 8.87 -6.32 4.21
N CYS A 17 9.52 -6.50 5.35
CA CYS A 17 10.48 -5.53 5.89
C CYS A 17 11.69 -5.32 4.96
N SER A 18 12.19 -6.39 4.35
CA SER A 18 13.29 -6.32 3.39
C SER A 18 12.88 -5.52 2.14
N CYS A 19 11.68 -5.75 1.62
CA CYS A 19 11.13 -4.96 0.51
C CYS A 19 10.96 -3.49 0.88
N LEU A 20 10.43 -3.19 2.07
CA LEU A 20 10.32 -1.81 2.54
C LEU A 20 11.69 -1.12 2.64
N ASN A 21 12.71 -1.83 3.14
CA ASN A 21 14.07 -1.29 3.21
C ASN A 21 14.63 -0.99 1.81
N ILE A 22 14.43 -1.90 0.84
CA ILE A 22 14.84 -1.67 -0.56
C ILE A 22 14.19 -0.40 -1.10
N ILE A 23 12.86 -0.26 -0.97
CA ILE A 23 12.11 0.93 -1.42
C ILE A 23 12.64 2.19 -0.73
N GLN A 24 12.90 2.15 0.57
CA GLN A 24 13.38 3.31 1.34
C GLN A 24 14.79 3.75 0.93
N THR A 25 15.62 2.82 0.46
CA THR A 25 16.99 3.10 0.01
C THR A 25 17.13 3.38 -1.48
N ASP A 26 16.03 3.30 -2.23
CA ASP A 26 16.02 3.56 -3.67
C ASP A 26 15.98 5.07 -3.93
N ASN A 27 17.02 5.60 -4.58
CA ASN A 27 17.16 7.03 -4.86
C ASN A 27 16.20 7.52 -5.97
N GLU A 28 15.53 6.62 -6.68
CA GLU A 28 14.52 6.97 -7.69
C GLU A 28 13.09 6.95 -7.14
N VAL A 29 12.89 6.62 -5.86
CA VAL A 29 11.58 6.47 -5.24
C VAL A 29 11.41 7.44 -4.07
N ASP A 30 10.42 8.32 -4.19
CA ASP A 30 10.00 9.18 -3.10
C ASP A 30 8.82 8.56 -2.36
N ILE A 31 8.99 8.30 -1.05
CA ILE A 31 7.91 7.87 -0.17
C ILE A 31 7.18 9.11 0.38
N LEU A 32 6.05 9.46 -0.23
CA LEU A 32 5.25 10.63 0.13
C LEU A 32 4.42 10.41 1.39
N ARG A 33 3.95 9.18 1.62
CA ARG A 33 3.15 8.83 2.81
C ARG A 33 3.25 7.36 3.15
N VAL A 34 3.27 7.07 4.45
CA VAL A 34 3.14 5.72 5.00
C VAL A 34 1.88 5.63 5.85
N LYS A 35 1.03 4.62 5.59
CA LYS A 35 -0.11 4.24 6.42
C LYS A 35 0.14 2.83 6.94
N ASN A 36 0.60 2.73 8.18
CA ASN A 36 0.86 1.46 8.84
C ASN A 36 -0.42 0.92 9.50
N ARG A 37 -1.21 0.16 8.74
CA ARG A 37 -2.41 -0.50 9.29
C ARG A 37 -2.06 -1.75 10.08
N MET A 38 -0.85 -2.31 9.90
CA MET A 38 -0.33 -3.46 10.67
C MET A 38 -0.04 -3.13 12.14
N ASN A 39 0.04 -1.86 12.52
CA ASN A 39 0.24 -1.46 13.90
C ASN A 39 -0.88 -2.04 14.81
N LYS A 40 -0.51 -2.61 15.96
CA LYS A 40 -1.45 -3.17 16.92
C LYS A 40 -2.48 -2.16 17.43
N SER A 41 -2.13 -0.88 17.49
CA SER A 41 -3.03 0.20 17.88
C SER A 41 -3.97 0.67 16.74
N TYR A 42 -3.81 0.13 15.52
CA TYR A 42 -4.66 0.48 14.40
C TYR A 42 -6.07 -0.11 14.61
N ASN A 43 -7.08 0.75 14.51
CA ASN A 43 -8.47 0.33 14.66
C ASN A 43 -8.90 -0.55 13.47
N ALA A 44 -9.05 -1.84 13.72
CA ALA A 44 -9.42 -2.85 12.74
C ALA A 44 -10.69 -2.52 11.94
N ASN A 45 -11.62 -1.83 12.59
CA ASN A 45 -12.93 -1.56 12.03
C ASN A 45 -12.86 -0.58 10.87
N GLU A 46 -11.80 0.25 10.79
CA GLU A 46 -11.61 1.18 9.67
C GLU A 46 -11.31 0.48 8.34
N SER A 47 -10.83 -0.77 8.39
CA SER A 47 -10.46 -1.56 7.22
C SER A 47 -11.21 -2.89 7.13
N ALA A 48 -12.33 -3.04 7.86
CA ALA A 48 -13.09 -4.28 7.94
C ALA A 48 -12.22 -5.50 8.31
N GLY A 49 -11.26 -5.32 9.22
CA GLY A 49 -10.36 -6.37 9.70
C GLY A 49 -9.11 -6.61 8.85
N TYR A 50 -9.03 -6.04 7.65
CA TYR A 50 -7.87 -6.16 6.77
C TYR A 50 -6.67 -5.33 7.26
N ARG A 51 -5.44 -5.73 6.92
CA ARG A 51 -4.19 -5.09 7.37
C ARG A 51 -3.16 -5.06 6.24
N ASP A 52 -2.46 -3.94 6.12
CA ASP A 52 -1.39 -3.71 5.16
C ASP A 52 -0.44 -2.61 5.66
N LEU A 53 0.70 -2.49 4.99
CA LEU A 53 1.50 -1.27 4.98
C LEU A 53 1.26 -0.58 3.63
N CYS A 54 0.52 0.52 3.65
CA CYS A 54 0.13 1.24 2.45
C CYS A 54 1.04 2.46 2.26
N LEU A 55 1.72 2.51 1.13
CA LEU A 55 2.65 3.56 0.73
C LEU A 55 2.04 4.39 -0.39
N ASN A 56 2.18 5.71 -0.32
CA ASN A 56 2.03 6.58 -1.48
C ASN A 56 3.43 6.94 -1.96
N LEU A 57 3.73 6.61 -3.22
CA LEU A 57 5.05 6.73 -3.82
C LEU A 57 4.98 7.62 -5.07
N SER A 58 6.08 8.29 -5.37
CA SER A 58 6.35 8.86 -6.70
C SER A 58 7.72 8.38 -7.19
N PHE A 59 7.89 8.32 -8.50
CA PHE A 59 9.14 7.88 -9.13
C PHE A 59 9.84 9.09 -9.74
N VAL A 60 11.04 9.40 -9.26
CA VAL A 60 11.84 10.54 -9.67
C VAL A 60 13.09 10.02 -10.37
N ASN A 61 12.98 9.82 -11.68
CA ASN A 61 14.09 9.38 -12.51
C ASN A 61 14.05 10.06 -13.90
N PRO A 62 15.08 9.89 -14.74
CA PRO A 62 15.14 10.56 -16.04
C PRO A 62 13.93 10.28 -16.93
N THR A 63 13.39 9.06 -16.87
CA THR A 63 12.23 8.65 -17.67
C THR A 63 10.97 9.38 -17.21
N THR A 64 10.69 9.40 -15.90
CA THR A 64 9.49 10.07 -15.39
C THR A 64 9.56 11.59 -15.55
N THR A 65 10.76 12.16 -15.41
CA THR A 65 11.02 13.59 -15.64
C THR A 65 10.79 13.97 -17.11
N MET A 66 11.31 13.16 -18.04
CA MET A 66 11.14 13.39 -19.49
C MET A 66 9.66 13.35 -19.90
N LEU A 67 8.89 12.48 -19.26
CA LEU A 67 7.46 12.33 -19.51
C LEU A 67 6.60 13.33 -18.73
N GLY A 68 7.17 14.11 -17.80
CA GLY A 68 6.45 15.05 -16.93
C GLY A 68 5.51 14.36 -15.93
N VAL A 69 5.84 13.14 -15.51
CA VAL A 69 5.03 12.31 -14.61
C VAL A 69 5.71 12.00 -13.27
N GLU A 70 6.83 12.64 -12.96
CA GLU A 70 7.57 12.45 -11.71
C GLU A 70 6.77 12.83 -10.45
N THR A 71 5.72 13.64 -10.61
CA THR A 71 4.78 14.01 -9.53
C THR A 71 3.58 13.06 -9.40
N HIS A 72 3.47 12.04 -10.27
CA HIS A 72 2.37 11.09 -10.23
C HIS A 72 2.48 10.21 -9.00
N VAL A 73 1.41 10.20 -8.21
CA VAL A 73 1.33 9.40 -7.00
C VAL A 73 0.75 8.02 -7.31
N CYS A 74 1.48 6.99 -6.92
CA CYS A 74 1.09 5.59 -6.96
C CYS A 74 0.82 5.08 -5.54
N GLU A 75 -0.21 4.26 -5.36
CA GLU A 75 -0.44 3.55 -4.11
C GLU A 75 0.15 2.14 -4.18
N LEU A 76 1.10 1.81 -3.31
CA LEU A 76 1.64 0.48 -3.16
C LEU A 76 1.22 -0.09 -1.81
N GLN A 77 0.56 -1.24 -1.83
CA GLN A 77 0.16 -1.95 -0.62
C GLN A 77 1.07 -3.16 -0.43
N LEU A 78 1.73 -3.25 0.72
CA LEU A 78 2.50 -4.41 1.14
C LEU A 78 1.65 -5.26 2.10
N LEU A 79 1.39 -6.51 1.72
CA LEU A 79 0.46 -7.40 2.41
C LEU A 79 1.14 -8.69 2.85
N LEU A 80 0.78 -9.22 4.01
CA LEU A 80 0.97 -10.65 4.26
C LEU A 80 -0.14 -11.45 3.57
N ARG A 81 0.17 -12.66 3.10
CA ARG A 81 -0.78 -13.57 2.42
C ARG A 81 -2.07 -13.76 3.21
N THR A 82 -1.95 -13.97 4.52
CA THR A 82 -3.08 -14.14 5.44
C THR A 82 -4.06 -12.96 5.40
N PHE A 83 -3.56 -11.73 5.23
CA PHE A 83 -4.41 -10.54 5.06
C PHE A 83 -4.88 -10.36 3.61
N ALA A 84 -4.06 -10.72 2.62
CA ALA A 84 -4.44 -10.67 1.20
C ALA A 84 -5.66 -11.56 0.89
N GLU A 85 -5.76 -12.72 1.52
CA GLU A 85 -6.92 -13.63 1.37
C GLU A 85 -8.23 -13.03 1.89
N LEU A 86 -8.17 -12.19 2.93
CA LEU A 86 -9.34 -11.45 3.45
C LEU A 86 -9.80 -10.37 2.46
N LYS A 87 -8.86 -9.83 1.66
CA LYS A 87 -9.13 -8.78 0.68
C LYS A 87 -9.88 -9.33 -0.55
N THR A 88 -9.50 -10.50 -1.06
CA THR A 88 -9.98 -11.05 -2.34
C THR A 88 -11.36 -11.70 -2.27
N LYS A 89 -11.75 -12.30 -1.14
CA LYS A 89 -12.98 -13.11 -1.07
C LYS A 89 -14.30 -12.34 -1.10
N ASN A 90 -14.29 -11.03 -0.80
CA ASN A 90 -15.41 -10.06 -0.90
C ASN A 90 -15.02 -8.70 -0.24
N GLY A 91 -13.72 -8.45 -0.02
CA GLY A 91 -13.24 -7.40 0.88
C GLY A 91 -13.56 -5.99 0.39
N HIS A 92 -13.43 -5.71 -0.91
CA HIS A 92 -13.74 -4.38 -1.45
C HIS A 92 -15.24 -4.06 -1.37
N SER A 93 -16.11 -5.00 -1.78
CA SER A 93 -17.57 -4.81 -1.68
C SER A 93 -18.02 -4.65 -0.23
N ARG A 94 -17.51 -5.48 0.70
CA ARG A 94 -17.79 -5.33 2.14
C ARG A 94 -17.29 -4.01 2.71
N TYR A 95 -16.09 -3.58 2.33
CA TYR A 95 -15.55 -2.28 2.74
C TYR A 95 -16.41 -1.13 2.25
N VAL A 96 -16.83 -1.15 0.98
CA VAL A 96 -17.71 -0.11 0.41
C VAL A 96 -19.04 -0.07 1.17
N SER A 97 -19.67 -1.23 1.40
CA SER A 97 -20.93 -1.30 2.16
C SER A 97 -20.77 -0.82 3.60
N PHE A 98 -19.69 -1.22 4.29
CA PHE A 98 -19.40 -0.77 5.66
C PHE A 98 -19.14 0.74 5.73
N ARG A 99 -18.33 1.27 4.81
CA ARG A 99 -18.02 2.71 4.75
C ARG A 99 -19.26 3.55 4.51
N ASN A 100 -20.15 3.10 3.61
CA ASN A 100 -21.36 3.84 3.25
C ASN A 100 -22.48 3.71 4.31
N ALA A 101 -22.33 2.83 5.32
CA ALA A 101 -23.26 2.68 6.43
C ALA A 101 -22.92 3.55 7.65
N ARG A 102 -21.83 4.33 7.59
CA ARG A 102 -21.50 5.41 8.53
C ARG A 102 -22.08 6.72 8.06
#